data_AF-A0A2G2LGF6-F1
#
_entry.id   AF-A0A2G2LGF6-F1
#
_cell.length_a   1.000
_cell.length_b   1.000
_cell.length_c   1.000
_cell.angle_alpha   90.00
_cell.angle_beta   90.00
_cell.angle_gamma   90.00
#
_symmetry.space_group_name_H-M   'P 1'
#
loop_
_entity.id
_entity.type
_entity.pdbx_description
1 polymer ?
#
loop_
_entity_poly.entity_id
_entity_poly.type
_entity_poly.pdbx_seq_one_letter_code
_entity_poly.pdbx_strand_id
1 'polypeptide(L)'
;MFTFPAQTFQDLIVKFVTVPNNFQMTVSYIAAGTHLTILTGEQAGYKRNWLNRHQVQRTTTNLQVGPVSSLTQKKSLKGTLSLPNEVVSFAEGAWQTFIDFAFDEPFFIKEVGSKPESSYICFDPMFDTNAHSQTRALDMIKLKFTVFNGL
;
A
#
# COMPACT_ATOMS: atom_id res chain seq x y z
N MET A 1 -1.23 3.94 -10.28
CA MET A 1 0.24 3.99 -10.49
C MET A 1 0.60 3.35 -11.83
N PHE A 2 1.48 3.99 -12.61
CA PHE A 2 1.99 3.50 -13.88
C PHE A 2 3.44 3.06 -13.71
N THR A 3 3.82 1.95 -14.35
CA THR A 3 5.21 1.51 -14.47
C THR A 3 5.61 1.61 -15.94
N PHE A 4 6.83 2.06 -16.18
CA PHE A 4 7.40 2.18 -17.52
C PHE A 4 8.88 1.78 -17.45
N PRO A 5 9.50 1.38 -18.58
CA PRO A 5 10.93 1.08 -18.62
C PRO A 5 11.75 2.25 -18.10
N ALA A 6 12.88 1.99 -17.46
CA ALA A 6 13.77 3.05 -17.00
C ALA A 6 14.21 3.91 -18.19
N GLN A 7 14.02 5.23 -18.07
CA GLN A 7 14.42 6.20 -19.09
C GLN A 7 15.12 7.39 -18.43
N THR A 8 16.09 7.95 -19.15
CA THR A 8 16.71 9.23 -18.81
C THR A 8 16.00 10.34 -19.58
N PHE A 9 15.59 11.38 -18.88
CA PHE A 9 14.95 12.56 -19.46
C PHE A 9 15.43 13.81 -18.72
N GLN A 10 15.42 14.95 -19.40
CA GLN A 10 15.64 16.24 -18.76
C GLN A 10 14.33 16.83 -18.23
N ASP A 11 13.23 16.65 -18.98
CA ASP A 11 11.91 17.12 -18.61
C ASP A 11 10.86 16.01 -18.70
N LEU A 12 10.04 15.87 -17.65
CA LEU A 12 8.88 14.98 -17.63
C LEU A 12 7.59 15.80 -17.62
N ILE A 13 6.79 15.65 -18.67
CA ILE A 13 5.48 16.32 -18.79
C ILE A 13 4.37 15.30 -18.56
N VAL A 14 3.60 15.49 -17.48
CA VAL A 14 2.42 14.68 -17.18
C VAL A 14 1.17 15.45 -17.60
N LYS A 15 0.49 14.97 -18.66
CA LYS A 15 -0.75 15.56 -19.17
C LYS A 15 -1.96 14.74 -18.73
N PHE A 16 -2.87 15.37 -18.00
CA PHE A 16 -4.17 14.78 -17.65
C PHE A 16 -5.17 15.11 -18.76
N VAL A 17 -5.81 14.08 -19.33
CA VAL A 17 -6.85 14.23 -20.34
C VAL A 17 -8.18 13.85 -19.71
N THR A 18 -9.03 14.85 -19.48
CA THR A 18 -10.40 14.66 -18.97
C THR A 18 -11.36 14.41 -20.12
N VAL A 19 -12.36 13.54 -19.91
CA VAL A 19 -13.52 13.47 -20.80
C VAL A 19 -14.30 14.79 -20.68
N PRO A 20 -14.82 15.38 -21.78
CA PRO A 20 -15.60 16.61 -21.70
C PRO A 20 -16.85 16.39 -20.84
N ASN A 21 -17.07 17.30 -19.88
CA ASN A 21 -18.19 17.41 -18.93
C ASN A 21 -18.13 16.52 -17.67
N ASN A 22 -18.00 17.22 -16.54
CA ASN A 22 -18.42 16.87 -15.16
C ASN A 22 -17.41 16.31 -14.14
N PHE A 23 -16.13 16.11 -14.45
CA PHE A 23 -15.16 15.72 -13.42
C PHE A 23 -14.03 16.75 -13.27
N GLN A 24 -14.04 17.49 -12.16
CA GLN A 24 -12.87 18.24 -11.71
C GLN A 24 -11.82 17.21 -11.29
N MET A 25 -10.74 17.09 -12.07
CA MET A 25 -9.59 16.27 -11.67
C MET A 25 -8.76 17.04 -10.65
N THR A 26 -8.69 16.52 -9.43
CA THR A 26 -7.78 17.00 -8.40
C THR A 26 -6.59 16.06 -8.33
N VAL A 27 -5.40 16.61 -8.51
CA VAL A 27 -4.15 15.88 -8.36
C VAL A 27 -3.54 16.32 -7.03
N SER A 28 -3.55 15.43 -6.05
CA SER A 28 -3.02 15.73 -4.72
C SER A 28 -1.52 15.46 -4.61
N TYR A 29 -0.97 14.55 -5.42
CA TYR A 29 0.42 14.11 -5.30
C TYR A 29 0.92 13.47 -6.59
N ILE A 30 2.15 13.80 -7.01
CA ILE A 30 2.87 13.17 -8.11
C ILE A 30 4.25 12.79 -7.59
N ALA A 31 4.62 11.52 -7.74
CA ALA A 31 5.99 11.05 -7.52
C ALA A 31 6.42 10.11 -8.65
N ALA A 32 7.72 10.10 -8.89
CA ALA A 32 8.40 9.19 -9.79
C ALA A 32 9.58 8.58 -9.04
N GLY A 33 9.87 7.31 -9.30
CA GLY A 33 10.93 6.59 -8.61
C GLY A 33 11.10 5.18 -9.13
N THR A 34 11.95 4.43 -8.43
CA THR A 34 12.15 3.01 -8.70
C THR A 34 11.00 2.19 -8.13
N HIS A 35 10.76 1.01 -8.68
CA HIS A 35 9.82 0.04 -8.12
C HIS A 35 10.55 -1.24 -7.78
N LEU A 36 10.13 -1.88 -6.69
CA LEU A 36 10.57 -3.21 -6.30
C LEU A 36 9.43 -4.19 -6.60
N THR A 37 9.67 -5.14 -7.50
CA THR A 37 8.69 -6.19 -7.79
C THR A 37 8.87 -7.34 -6.81
N ILE A 38 7.82 -7.62 -6.04
CA ILE A 38 7.77 -8.76 -5.14
C ILE A 38 7.10 -9.91 -5.90
N LEU A 39 7.88 -10.95 -6.23
CA LEU A 39 7.43 -12.09 -7.04
C LEU A 39 6.79 -13.20 -6.19
N THR A 40 7.16 -13.26 -4.91
CA THR A 40 6.79 -14.30 -3.96
C THR A 40 6.06 -13.65 -2.79
N GLY A 41 4.83 -14.09 -2.48
CA GLY A 41 4.28 -13.81 -1.13
C GLY A 41 2.96 -13.06 -0.99
N GLU A 42 1.99 -13.17 -1.90
CA GLU A 42 0.60 -12.95 -1.44
C GLU A 42 0.24 -14.10 -0.47
N GLN A 43 0.34 -13.81 0.83
CA GLN A 43 -0.10 -14.73 1.88
C GLN A 43 -1.62 -14.71 1.99
N ALA A 44 -2.20 -15.89 2.22
CA ALA A 44 -3.63 -15.99 2.50
C ALA A 44 -4.00 -15.10 3.71
N GLY A 45 -5.08 -14.34 3.58
CA GLY A 45 -5.50 -13.40 4.62
C GLY A 45 -4.82 -12.03 4.58
N TYR A 46 -3.99 -11.75 3.56
CA TYR A 46 -3.51 -10.40 3.29
C TYR A 46 -4.70 -9.45 3.09
N LYS A 47 -4.70 -8.35 3.84
CA LYS A 47 -5.75 -7.34 3.75
C LYS A 47 -5.52 -6.47 2.52
N ARG A 48 -6.38 -6.65 1.53
CA ARG A 48 -6.44 -5.81 0.32
C ARG A 48 -6.94 -4.42 0.66
N ASN A 49 -6.02 -3.52 1.03
CA ASN A 49 -6.39 -2.23 1.57
C ASN A 49 -7.05 -1.33 0.52
N TRP A 50 -6.82 -1.55 -0.77
CA TRP A 50 -7.55 -0.87 -1.85
C TRP A 50 -9.04 -1.24 -1.97
N LEU A 51 -9.51 -2.29 -1.28
CA LEU A 51 -10.93 -2.66 -1.21
C LEU A 51 -11.61 -2.21 0.08
N ASN A 52 -10.83 -1.78 1.08
CA ASN A 52 -11.34 -1.41 2.40
C ASN A 52 -11.61 0.11 2.48
N ARG A 53 -12.60 0.50 3.29
CA ARG A 53 -12.99 1.91 3.48
C ARG A 53 -12.33 2.53 4.70
N HIS A 54 -12.03 3.82 4.64
CA HIS A 54 -11.56 4.61 5.79
C HIS A 54 -12.65 4.95 6.81
N GLN A 55 -13.69 4.13 6.93
CA GLN A 55 -14.89 4.45 7.70
C GLN A 55 -15.27 3.29 8.63
N VAL A 56 -15.68 3.64 9.85
CA VAL A 56 -16.29 2.72 10.80
C VAL A 56 -17.66 3.29 11.18
N GLN A 57 -18.69 2.46 11.05
CA GLN A 57 -20.04 2.81 11.48
C GLN A 57 -20.30 2.20 12.85
N ARG A 58 -20.80 3.02 13.78
CA ARG A 58 -21.33 2.56 15.07
C ARG A 58 -22.83 2.81 15.07
N THR A 59 -23.60 1.75 15.28
CA THR A 59 -25.06 1.81 15.32
C THR A 59 -25.53 1.54 16.74
N THR A 60 -26.37 2.41 17.29
CA THR A 60 -27.08 2.15 18.56
C THR A 60 -28.42 1.49 18.26
N THR A 61 -28.78 0.45 19.00
CA THR A 61 -30.03 -0.29 18.81
C THR A 61 -30.94 -0.15 20.03
N ASN A 62 -32.26 -0.17 19.81
CA ASN A 62 -33.24 -0.25 20.90
C ASN A 62 -33.41 -1.70 21.42
N LEU A 63 -34.27 -1.88 22.42
CA LEU A 63 -34.60 -3.20 23.00
C LEU A 63 -35.25 -4.19 22.01
N GLN A 64 -35.69 -3.72 20.84
CA GLN A 64 -36.26 -4.52 19.74
C GLN A 64 -35.26 -4.71 18.59
N VAL A 65 -33.97 -4.42 18.80
CA VAL A 65 -32.87 -4.55 17.82
C VAL A 65 -32.99 -3.59 16.61
N GLY A 66 -33.91 -2.61 16.67
CA GLY A 66 -34.04 -1.57 15.65
C GLY A 66 -32.90 -0.54 15.75
N PRO A 67 -32.26 -0.15 14.64
CA PRO A 67 -31.23 0.88 14.65
C PRO A 67 -31.86 2.25 14.95
N VAL A 68 -31.38 2.93 15.99
CA VAL A 68 -31.90 4.22 16.45
C VAL A 68 -31.02 5.37 15.97
N SER A 69 -29.70 5.17 15.95
CA SER A 69 -28.76 6.13 15.37
C SER A 69 -27.53 5.43 14.82
N SER A 70 -26.99 5.98 13.74
CA SER A 70 -25.74 5.53 13.14
C SER A 70 -24.75 6.69 13.09
N LEU A 71 -23.56 6.49 13.64
CA LEU A 71 -22.46 7.43 13.61
C LEU A 71 -21.33 6.86 12.74
N THR A 72 -20.87 7.64 11.76
CA THR A 72 -19.74 7.27 10.89
C THR A 72 -18.50 8.04 11.31
N GLN A 73 -17.42 7.32 11.63
CA GLN A 73 -16.13 7.91 11.97
C GLN A 73 -15.09 7.57 10.91
N LYS A 74 -14.26 8.56 10.55
CA LYS A 74 -13.09 8.32 9.71
C LYS A 74 -11.99 7.65 10.54
N LYS A 75 -11.33 6.65 9.95
CA LYS A 75 -10.22 5.92 10.58
C LYS A 75 -9.12 5.66 9.55
N SER A 76 -7.87 5.79 9.99
CA SER A 76 -6.71 5.37 9.20
C SER A 76 -6.68 3.85 9.05
N LEU A 77 -6.56 3.38 7.81
CA LEU A 77 -6.38 1.96 7.52
C LEU A 77 -4.94 1.57 7.88
N LYS A 78 -4.75 0.33 8.34
CA LYS A 78 -3.43 -0.23 8.65
C LYS A 78 -3.24 -1.49 7.82
N GLY A 79 -2.12 -1.56 7.11
CA GLY A 79 -1.70 -2.69 6.31
C GLY A 79 -0.56 -3.46 6.98
N THR A 80 -0.48 -4.76 6.67
CA THR A 80 0.67 -5.59 7.00
C THR A 80 1.03 -6.39 5.76
N LEU A 81 2.21 -6.16 5.22
CA LEU A 81 2.83 -6.98 4.19
C LEU A 81 3.73 -8.01 4.87
N SER A 82 3.59 -9.27 4.49
CA SER A 82 4.41 -10.37 5.01
C SER A 82 4.96 -11.15 3.84
N LEU A 83 6.29 -11.22 3.74
CA LEU A 83 7.02 -11.94 2.71
C LEU A 83 7.79 -13.07 3.40
N PRO A 84 7.20 -14.26 3.53
CA PRO A 84 7.92 -15.41 4.06
C PRO A 84 8.81 -16.02 2.97
N ASN A 85 9.90 -16.64 3.40
CA ASN A 85 10.81 -17.40 2.55
C ASN A 85 11.57 -16.52 1.55
N GLU A 86 11.89 -15.30 1.93
CA GLU A 86 12.75 -14.43 1.12
C GLU A 86 14.21 -14.82 1.31
N VAL A 87 14.99 -14.78 0.23
CA VAL A 87 16.42 -15.11 0.29
C VAL A 87 17.18 -14.04 1.07
N VAL A 88 18.17 -14.44 1.87
CA VAL A 88 18.95 -13.50 2.70
C VAL A 88 19.58 -12.37 1.86
N SER A 89 20.06 -12.69 0.65
CA SER A 89 20.64 -11.68 -0.25
C SER A 89 19.64 -10.58 -0.67
N PHE A 90 18.35 -10.89 -0.76
CA PHE A 90 17.31 -9.91 -0.99
C PHE A 90 17.06 -9.06 0.27
N ALA A 91 16.98 -9.72 1.42
CA ALA A 91 16.74 -9.09 2.73
C ALA A 91 17.87 -8.13 3.15
N GLU A 92 19.12 -8.45 2.82
CA GLU A 92 20.31 -7.64 3.11
C GLU A 92 20.58 -6.56 2.04
N GLY A 93 20.10 -6.77 0.81
CA GLY A 93 20.32 -5.86 -0.31
C GLY A 93 19.12 -4.95 -0.56
N ALA A 94 18.31 -5.30 -1.57
CA ALA A 94 17.21 -4.48 -2.06
C ALA A 94 16.21 -4.09 -0.97
N TRP A 95 15.97 -4.97 0.01
CA TRP A 95 15.07 -4.68 1.12
C TRP A 95 15.61 -3.63 2.08
N GLN A 96 16.91 -3.64 2.41
CA GLN A 96 17.52 -2.60 3.26
C GLN A 96 17.45 -1.23 2.57
N THR A 97 17.77 -1.16 1.28
CA THR A 97 17.64 0.09 0.52
C THR A 97 16.21 0.62 0.52
N PHE A 98 15.23 -0.27 0.45
CA PHE A 98 13.82 0.12 0.55
C PHE A 98 13.44 0.58 1.97
N ILE A 99 13.95 -0.06 3.02
CA ILE A 99 13.76 0.36 4.41
C ILE A 99 14.26 1.78 4.61
N ASP A 100 15.50 2.05 4.17
CA ASP A 100 16.13 3.37 4.31
C ASP A 100 15.29 4.45 3.62
N PHE A 101 14.83 4.18 2.39
CA PHE A 101 13.95 5.09 1.66
C PHE A 101 12.63 5.34 2.38
N ALA A 102 11.97 4.27 2.82
CA ALA A 102 10.61 4.35 3.38
C ALA A 102 10.58 4.96 4.80
N PHE A 103 11.73 5.07 5.47
CA PHE A 103 11.83 5.76 6.75
C PHE A 103 11.69 7.28 6.61
N ASP A 104 12.20 7.83 5.51
CA ASP A 104 12.17 9.27 5.23
C ASP A 104 10.97 9.68 4.37
N GLU A 105 10.57 8.82 3.42
CA GLU A 105 9.57 9.16 2.40
C GLU A 105 8.39 8.17 2.40
N PRO A 106 7.16 8.63 2.06
CA PRO A 106 6.05 7.73 1.83
C PRO A 106 6.29 6.88 0.58
N PHE A 107 5.76 5.66 0.59
CA PHE A 107 5.89 4.73 -0.53
C PHE A 107 4.52 4.30 -1.06
N PHE A 108 4.51 3.66 -2.23
CA PHE A 108 3.30 3.20 -2.89
C PHE A 108 3.32 1.69 -3.02
N ILE A 109 2.17 1.07 -2.76
CA ILE A 109 1.94 -0.33 -3.10
C ILE A 109 0.91 -0.37 -4.23
N LYS A 110 1.21 -1.17 -5.25
CA LYS A 110 0.29 -1.55 -6.32
C LYS A 110 0.13 -3.06 -6.32
N GLU A 111 -1.06 -3.53 -5.96
CA GLU A 111 -1.31 -4.98 -5.82
C GLU A 111 -1.52 -5.68 -7.17
N VAL A 112 -2.23 -5.05 -8.11
CA VAL A 112 -2.59 -5.64 -9.40
C VAL A 112 -2.07 -4.78 -10.55
N GLY A 113 -1.17 -5.34 -11.36
CA GLY A 113 -0.52 -4.64 -12.47
C GLY A 113 -1.50 -3.99 -13.45
N SER A 114 -2.60 -4.68 -13.76
CA SER A 114 -3.62 -4.23 -14.72
C SER A 114 -4.66 -3.24 -14.15
N LYS A 115 -4.67 -2.99 -12.84
CA LYS A 115 -5.69 -2.17 -12.16
C LYS A 115 -5.06 -0.98 -11.45
N PRO A 116 -5.08 0.23 -12.04
CA PRO A 116 -4.54 1.42 -11.39
C PRO A 116 -5.18 1.72 -10.03
N GLU A 117 -6.45 1.36 -9.84
CA GLU A 117 -7.22 1.52 -8.60
C GLU A 117 -6.74 0.64 -7.44
N SER A 118 -5.95 -0.41 -7.71
CA SER A 118 -5.35 -1.24 -6.66
C SER A 118 -4.07 -0.62 -6.10
N SER A 119 -3.93 0.71 -6.16
CA SER A 119 -2.77 1.45 -5.68
C SER A 119 -3.14 2.30 -4.48
N TYR A 120 -2.26 2.40 -3.49
CA TYR A 120 -2.46 3.25 -2.32
C TYR A 120 -1.14 3.75 -1.75
N ILE A 121 -1.22 4.86 -1.00
CA ILE A 121 -0.08 5.46 -0.31
C ILE A 121 0.11 4.73 1.03
N CYS A 122 1.37 4.51 1.39
CA CYS A 122 1.80 3.91 2.64
C CYS A 122 2.78 4.84 3.36
N PHE A 123 2.61 4.95 4.67
CA PHE A 123 3.43 5.81 5.54
C PHE A 123 3.49 5.24 6.95
N ASP A 124 4.37 5.79 7.79
CA ASP A 124 4.71 5.30 9.13
C ASP A 124 5.06 3.80 9.14
N PRO A 125 6.08 3.35 8.38
CA PRO A 125 6.41 1.94 8.33
C PRO A 125 7.01 1.44 9.65
N MET A 126 6.67 0.21 10.01
CA MET A 126 7.32 -0.57 11.05
C MET A 126 7.82 -1.87 10.42
N PHE A 127 9.13 -1.95 10.28
CA PHE A 127 9.84 -3.10 9.71
C PHE A 127 10.17 -4.12 10.81
N ASP A 128 10.07 -5.39 10.45
CA ASP A 128 10.42 -6.53 11.30
C ASP A 128 10.94 -7.66 10.39
N THR A 129 12.16 -8.13 10.64
CA THR A 129 12.77 -9.22 9.87
C THR A 129 13.19 -10.30 10.84
N ASN A 130 12.69 -11.52 10.62
CA ASN A 130 12.94 -12.67 11.49
C ASN A 130 13.60 -13.79 10.69
N ALA A 131 14.50 -14.54 11.31
CA ALA A 131 15.09 -15.73 10.69
C ALA A 131 14.02 -16.79 10.39
N HIS A 132 14.17 -17.50 9.26
CA HIS A 132 13.29 -18.62 8.97
C HIS A 132 13.53 -19.78 9.96
N SER A 133 12.44 -20.48 10.34
CA SER A 133 12.47 -21.48 11.42
C SER A 133 13.25 -22.75 11.07
N GLN A 134 13.39 -23.06 9.78
CA GLN A 134 13.99 -24.32 9.31
C GLN A 134 15.34 -24.14 8.62
N THR A 135 15.70 -22.93 8.16
CA THR A 135 16.94 -22.70 7.41
C THR A 135 17.44 -21.27 7.59
N ARG A 136 18.76 -21.10 7.59
CA ARG A 136 19.43 -19.78 7.62
C ARG A 136 19.53 -19.12 6.26
N ALA A 137 19.17 -19.82 5.19
CA ALA A 137 19.22 -19.27 3.83
C ALA A 137 18.02 -18.38 3.49
N LEU A 138 17.01 -18.36 4.37
CA LEU A 138 15.76 -17.64 4.17
C LEU A 138 15.42 -16.80 5.40
N ASP A 139 14.75 -15.69 5.16
CA ASP A 139 14.19 -14.81 6.17
C ASP A 139 12.68 -14.61 5.98
N MET A 140 12.03 -14.17 7.05
CA MET A 140 10.65 -13.75 7.09
C MET A 140 10.60 -12.24 7.30
N ILE A 141 10.21 -11.53 6.25
CA ILE A 141 10.08 -10.08 6.27
C ILE A 141 8.62 -9.71 6.60
N LYS A 142 8.44 -8.76 7.50
CA LYS A 142 7.16 -8.15 7.85
C LYS A 142 7.29 -6.63 7.82
N LEU A 143 6.28 -6.00 7.23
CA LEU A 143 6.18 -4.56 7.12
C LEU A 143 4.75 -4.15 7.49
N LYS A 144 4.60 -3.41 8.58
CA LYS A 144 3.33 -2.78 8.97
C LYS A 144 3.37 -1.31 8.59
N PHE A 145 2.25 -0.77 8.14
CA PHE A 145 2.18 0.63 7.69
C PHE A 145 0.76 1.17 7.83
N THR A 146 0.64 2.48 7.88
CA THR A 146 -0.63 3.18 7.71
C THR A 146 -0.89 3.36 6.21
N VAL A 147 -2.15 3.25 5.81
CA VAL A 147 -2.59 3.32 4.41
C VAL A 147 -3.46 4.54 4.19
N PHE A 148 -3.36 5.14 3.00
CA PHE A 148 -4.35 6.04 2.44
C PHE A 148 -4.67 5.62 0.99
N ASN A 149 -5.93 5.23 0.73
CA ASN A 149 -6.37 4.74 -0.58
C ASN A 149 -7.39 5.67 -1.28
N GLY A 150 -7.78 6.78 -0.63
CA GLY A 150 -8.75 7.74 -1.16
C GLY A 150 -10.22 7.26 -1.16
N LEU A 151 -10.54 6.12 -0.56
CA LEU A 151 -11.88 5.49 -0.54
C LEU A 151 -12.70 5.71 0.75
#